data_AF-A0A379TGP7-F1
#
_entry.id   AF-A0A379TGP7-F1
#
_cell.length_a   1.000
_cell.length_b   1.000
_cell.length_c   1.000
_cell.angle_alpha   90.00
_cell.angle_beta   90.00
_cell.angle_gamma   90.00
#
_symmetry.space_group_name_H-M   'P 1'
#
loop_
_entity.id
_entity.type
_entity.pdbx_description
1 polymer ?
#
loop_
_entity_poly.entity_id
_entity_poly.type
_entity_poly.pdbx_seq_one_letter_code
_entity_poly.pdbx_strand_id
1 'polypeptide(L)'
;MVSKEAALILEQAGEYALKEDFHNFYLAINALKHGDGTSYKSLISKISTLNFVVESSNTPTFEEGDVSGIFGLVKVDDGFIENCLEIIEKVSKCIKTHRPDFIS
;
A
#
# COMPACT_ATOMS: atom_id res chain seq x y z
N MET A 1 -11.37 -0.18 -5.03
CA MET A 1 -11.97 0.54 -3.89
C MET A 1 -11.44 -0.10 -2.62
N VAL A 2 -10.78 0.64 -1.71
CA VAL A 2 -10.52 0.13 -0.33
C VAL A 2 -11.87 -0.26 0.27
N SER A 3 -11.93 -1.34 1.03
CA SER A 3 -13.15 -1.67 1.79
C SER A 3 -13.48 -0.50 2.72
N LYS A 4 -14.51 0.28 2.34
CA LYS A 4 -14.96 1.45 3.11
C LYS A 4 -15.30 1.06 4.55
N GLU A 5 -15.84 -0.13 4.71
CA GLU A 5 -16.19 -0.68 6.01
C GLU A 5 -14.97 -1.00 6.86
N ALA A 6 -13.94 -1.65 6.30
CA ALA A 6 -12.68 -1.87 7.02
C ALA A 6 -12.04 -0.55 7.46
N ALA A 7 -12.05 0.47 6.59
CA ALA A 7 -11.52 1.78 6.92
C ALA A 7 -12.29 2.49 8.04
N LEU A 8 -13.62 2.33 8.08
CA LEU A 8 -14.46 2.86 9.16
C LEU A 8 -14.21 2.14 10.49
N ILE A 9 -14.06 0.82 10.46
CA ILE A 9 -13.77 0.03 11.68
C ILE A 9 -12.42 0.43 12.27
N LEU A 10 -11.38 0.58 11.43
CA LEU A 10 -10.06 1.03 11.87
C LEU A 10 -10.12 2.45 12.49
N GLU A 11 -10.90 3.36 11.89
CA GLU A 11 -11.10 4.71 12.42
C GLU A 11 -11.83 4.69 13.78
N GLN A 12 -12.89 3.91 13.91
CA GLN A 12 -13.63 3.77 15.18
C GLN A 12 -12.78 3.11 16.28
N ALA A 13 -11.84 2.23 15.91
CA ALA A 13 -10.87 1.63 16.81
C ALA A 13 -9.70 2.57 17.18
N GLY A 14 -9.59 3.75 16.55
CA GLY A 14 -8.46 4.66 16.73
C GLY A 14 -7.17 4.24 16.03
N GLU A 15 -7.23 3.23 15.16
CA GLU A 15 -6.10 2.64 14.42
C GLU A 15 -5.78 3.46 13.15
N TYR A 16 -5.53 4.76 13.31
CA TYR A 16 -5.36 5.70 12.20
C TYR A 16 -4.12 5.41 11.33
N ALA A 17 -3.00 5.02 11.96
CA ALA A 17 -1.79 4.66 11.23
C ALA A 17 -1.99 3.41 10.37
N LEU A 18 -2.63 2.37 10.93
CA LEU A 18 -2.95 1.15 10.21
C LEU A 18 -3.96 1.41 9.07
N LYS A 19 -4.93 2.30 9.27
CA LYS A 19 -5.84 2.76 8.22
C LYS A 19 -5.08 3.44 7.08
N GLU A 20 -4.13 4.31 7.40
CA GLU A 20 -3.32 5.01 6.42
C GLU A 20 -2.44 4.04 5.63
N ASP A 21 -1.74 3.13 6.31
CA ASP A 21 -0.90 2.11 5.66
C ASP A 21 -1.74 1.19 4.77
N PHE A 22 -2.89 0.72 5.25
CA PHE A 22 -3.81 -0.08 4.44
C PHE A 22 -4.25 0.65 3.17
N HIS A 23 -4.51 1.95 3.27
CA HIS A 23 -4.81 2.78 2.10
C HIS A 23 -3.60 2.95 1.18
N ASN A 24 -2.39 3.10 1.73
CA ASN A 24 -1.15 3.20 0.95
C ASN A 24 -0.91 1.96 0.10
N PHE A 25 -1.06 0.75 0.67
CA PHE A 25 -0.94 -0.50 -0.08
C PHE A 25 -2.01 -0.64 -1.16
N TYR A 26 -3.24 -0.19 -0.91
CA TYR A 26 -4.27 -0.13 -1.95
C TYR A 26 -3.87 0.78 -3.13
N LEU A 27 -3.31 1.96 -2.85
CA LEU A 27 -2.83 2.87 -3.88
C LEU A 27 -1.69 2.23 -4.67
N ALA A 28 -0.77 1.52 -4.00
CA ALA A 28 0.34 0.82 -4.62
C ALA A 28 -0.15 -0.26 -5.60
N ILE A 29 -1.06 -1.12 -5.15
CA ILE A 29 -1.66 -2.16 -6.00
C ILE A 29 -2.41 -1.53 -7.18
N ASN A 30 -3.13 -0.43 -6.96
CA ASN A 30 -3.79 0.27 -8.06
C ASN A 30 -2.80 0.88 -9.07
N ALA A 31 -1.69 1.45 -8.60
CA ALA A 31 -0.64 1.98 -9.48
C ALA A 31 -0.02 0.85 -10.32
N LEU A 32 0.28 -0.30 -9.71
CA LEU A 32 0.78 -1.49 -10.42
C LEU A 32 -0.20 -1.98 -11.50
N LYS A 33 -1.52 -1.87 -11.26
CA LYS A 33 -2.56 -2.28 -12.22
C LYS A 33 -2.84 -1.27 -13.33
N HIS A 34 -2.75 0.03 -13.01
CA HIS A 34 -3.33 1.08 -13.84
C HIS A 34 -2.32 2.14 -14.30
N GLY A 35 -1.06 2.03 -13.90
CA GLY A 35 -0.02 2.96 -14.28
C GLY A 35 0.06 4.20 -13.38
N ASP A 36 0.63 5.27 -13.95
CA ASP A 36 1.02 6.53 -13.30
C ASP A 36 -0.15 7.50 -13.02
N GLY A 37 -1.36 6.96 -12.91
CA GLY A 37 -2.57 7.70 -12.65
C GLY A 37 -2.65 8.28 -11.23
N THR A 38 -3.87 8.64 -10.80
CA THR A 38 -4.09 9.30 -9.50
C THR A 38 -3.50 8.54 -8.32
N SER A 39 -3.57 7.20 -8.32
CA SER A 39 -3.04 6.40 -7.21
C SER A 39 -1.53 6.53 -7.07
N TYR A 40 -0.78 6.49 -8.17
CA TYR A 40 0.66 6.71 -8.16
C TYR A 40 1.02 8.14 -7.74
N LYS A 41 0.33 9.15 -8.28
CA LYS A 41 0.56 10.56 -7.91
C LYS A 41 0.33 10.81 -6.42
N SER A 42 -0.69 10.17 -5.83
CA SER A 42 -0.95 10.23 -4.39
C SER A 42 0.15 9.56 -3.56
N LEU A 43 0.81 8.53 -4.07
CA LEU A 43 1.96 7.92 -3.40
C LEU A 43 3.19 8.84 -3.45
N ILE A 44 3.49 9.41 -4.62
CA ILE A 44 4.59 10.35 -4.80
C ILE A 44 4.49 11.53 -3.84
N SER A 45 3.30 12.10 -3.63
CA SER A 45 3.13 13.24 -2.71
C SER A 45 3.46 12.94 -1.24
N LYS A 46 3.57 11.66 -0.85
CA LYS A 46 3.88 11.22 0.51
C LYS A 46 5.00 10.18 0.55
N ILE A 47 5.87 10.17 -0.47
CA ILE A 47 6.89 9.14 -0.65
C ILE A 47 7.80 8.96 0.58
N SER A 48 8.07 10.03 1.33
CA SER A 48 8.91 10.01 2.53
C SER A 48 8.26 9.33 3.74
N THR A 49 6.98 9.00 3.69
CA THR A 49 6.24 8.36 4.79
C THR A 49 5.86 6.91 4.50
N LEU A 50 6.18 6.40 3.30
CA LEU A 50 5.81 5.05 2.88
C LEU A 50 6.80 4.04 3.45
N ASN A 51 6.29 2.87 3.83
CA ASN A 51 7.06 1.71 4.26
C ASN A 51 7.44 0.77 3.09
N PHE A 52 7.27 1.22 1.86
CA PHE A 52 7.70 0.54 0.65
C PHE A 52 8.24 1.55 -0.36
N VAL A 53 8.98 1.05 -1.35
CA VAL A 53 9.66 1.89 -2.34
C VAL A 53 8.73 2.20 -3.50
N VAL A 54 8.55 3.49 -3.77
CA VAL A 54 7.88 4.03 -4.96
C VAL A 54 8.97 4.63 -5.83
N GLU A 55 9.08 4.18 -7.08
CA GLU A 55 10.07 4.77 -7.98
C GLU A 55 9.56 6.12 -8.46
N SER A 56 10.46 7.10 -8.52
CA SER A 56 10.18 8.42 -9.06
C SER A 56 11.23 8.75 -10.10
N SER A 57 10.92 9.64 -11.04
CA SER A 57 11.89 10.13 -12.02
C SER A 57 13.12 10.80 -11.40
N ASN A 58 13.08 11.14 -10.11
CA ASN A 58 14.19 11.75 -9.36
C ASN A 58 15.02 10.72 -8.57
N THR A 59 14.57 9.46 -8.51
CA THR A 59 15.25 8.34 -7.85
C THR A 59 15.18 7.13 -8.78
N PRO A 60 15.98 7.11 -9.86
CA PRO A 60 16.02 5.99 -10.78
C PRO A 60 16.69 4.80 -10.08
N THR A 61 15.96 3.72 -9.85
CA THR A 61 16.52 2.46 -9.35
C THR A 61 16.98 1.61 -10.55
N PHE A 62 17.92 2.11 -11.35
CA PHE A 62 18.48 1.33 -12.46
C PHE A 62 19.94 1.01 -12.19
N GLU A 63 20.29 -0.27 -12.32
CA GLU A 63 21.69 -0.69 -12.44
C GLU A 63 22.20 -0.38 -13.86
N GLU A 64 23.45 0.08 -13.96
CA GLU A 64 24.09 0.40 -15.24
C GLU A 64 24.14 -0.84 -16.14
N GLY A 65 23.40 -0.83 -17.26
CA GLY A 65 23.37 -1.90 -18.26
C GLY A 65 22.01 -2.58 -18.46
N ASP A 66 21.01 -2.30 -17.64
CA ASP A 66 19.66 -2.85 -17.81
C ASP A 66 18.83 -2.03 -18.84
N VAL A 67 18.86 -2.49 -20.09
CA VAL A 67 18.01 -1.96 -21.19
C VAL A 67 16.58 -2.52 -21.18
N SER A 68 16.25 -3.37 -20.21
CA SER A 68 14.93 -4.00 -20.06
C SER A 68 14.12 -3.45 -18.89
N GLY A 69 14.68 -2.53 -18.11
CA GLY A 69 14.07 -1.92 -16.94
C GLY A 69 12.74 -1.24 -17.28
N ILE A 70 11.65 -1.98 -17.12
CA ILE A 70 10.31 -1.40 -17.07
C ILE A 70 10.33 -0.51 -15.83
N PHE A 71 10.24 0.82 -16.00
CA PHE A 71 10.10 1.76 -14.90
C PHE A 71 8.98 1.26 -13.97
N GLY A 72 9.36 0.81 -12.77
CA GLY A 72 8.47 0.11 -11.87
C GLY A 72 7.85 1.12 -10.92
N LEU A 73 6.61 1.56 -11.16
CA LEU A 73 5.95 2.58 -10.32
C LEU A 73 6.03 2.28 -8.81
N VAL A 74 6.01 1.01 -8.45
CA VAL A 74 6.27 0.50 -7.11
C VAL A 74 7.25 -0.67 -7.23
N LYS A 75 8.28 -0.70 -6.39
CA LYS A 75 9.20 -1.83 -6.32
C LYS A 75 8.50 -3.01 -5.63
N VAL A 76 8.31 -4.12 -6.34
CA VAL A 76 7.66 -5.33 -5.82
C VAL A 76 8.73 -6.38 -5.52
N ASP A 77 9.38 -6.25 -4.36
CA ASP A 77 10.29 -7.26 -3.82
C ASP A 77 9.64 -8.08 -2.70
N ASP A 78 10.36 -9.04 -2.14
CA ASP A 78 9.86 -9.90 -1.05
C ASP A 78 9.37 -9.08 0.15
N GLY A 79 10.06 -7.98 0.47
CA GLY A 79 9.67 -7.07 1.55
C GLY A 79 8.33 -6.39 1.29
N PHE A 80 8.05 -5.99 0.04
CA PHE A 80 6.72 -5.47 -0.32
C PHE A 80 5.61 -6.51 -0.10
N ILE A 81 5.86 -7.77 -0.47
CA ILE A 81 4.89 -8.86 -0.32
C ILE A 81 4.66 -9.20 1.16
N GLU A 82 5.73 -9.28 1.95
CA GLU A 82 5.66 -9.48 3.40
C GLU A 82 4.86 -8.36 4.09
N ASN A 83 5.12 -7.10 3.74
CA ASN A 83 4.36 -5.97 4.27
C ASN A 83 2.88 -6.03 3.88
N CYS A 84 2.54 -6.48 2.66
CA CYS A 84 1.14 -6.68 2.28
C CYS A 84 0.45 -7.70 3.20
N LEU A 85 1.11 -8.82 3.46
CA LEU A 85 0.59 -9.87 4.36
C LEU A 85 0.41 -9.31 5.77
N GLU A 86 1.41 -8.63 6.31
CA GLU A 86 1.36 -8.06 7.66
C GLU A 86 0.20 -7.06 7.80
N ILE A 87 -0.01 -6.19 6.82
CA ILE A 87 -1.12 -5.23 6.82
C ILE A 87 -2.47 -5.96 6.77
N ILE A 88 -2.62 -6.99 5.92
CA ILE A 88 -3.86 -7.79 5.85
C ILE A 88 -4.14 -8.47 7.20
N GLU A 89 -3.12 -9.03 7.85
CA GLU A 89 -3.25 -9.67 9.16
C GLU A 89 -3.65 -8.68 10.25
N LYS A 90 -2.97 -7.52 10.33
CA LYS A 90 -3.28 -6.45 11.29
C LYS A 90 -4.71 -5.93 11.11
N VAL A 91 -5.12 -5.64 9.87
CA VAL A 91 -6.49 -5.18 9.57
C VAL A 91 -7.50 -6.27 9.93
N SER A 92 -7.25 -7.52 9.55
CA SER A 92 -8.13 -8.65 9.87
C SER A 92 -8.29 -8.85 11.38
N LYS A 93 -7.19 -8.74 12.14
CA LYS A 93 -7.21 -8.82 13.61
C LYS A 93 -8.01 -7.66 14.20
N CYS A 94 -7.80 -6.43 13.75
CA CYS A 94 -8.55 -5.27 14.23
C CYS A 94 -10.06 -5.44 13.99
N ILE A 95 -10.44 -5.88 12.78
CA ILE A 95 -11.84 -6.12 12.42
C ILE A 95 -12.44 -7.20 13.32
N LYS A 96 -11.78 -8.34 13.51
CA LYS A 96 -12.27 -9.42 14.40
C LYS A 96 -12.47 -8.94 15.84
N THR A 97 -11.58 -8.10 16.36
CA THR A 97 -11.68 -7.57 17.73
C THR A 97 -12.87 -6.62 17.90
N HIS A 98 -13.11 -5.73 16.95
CA HIS A 98 -14.11 -4.67 17.09
C HIS A 98 -15.48 -5.02 16.47
N ARG A 99 -15.51 -6.02 15.57
CA ARG A 99 -16.70 -6.53 14.88
C ARG A 99 -16.58 -8.06 14.74
N PRO A 100 -16.71 -8.82 15.84
CA PRO A 100 -16.58 -10.28 15.80
C PRO A 100 -17.56 -10.96 14.85
N ASP A 101 -18.73 -10.35 14.61
CA ASP A 101 -19.77 -10.86 13.71
C ASP A 101 -19.47 -10.64 12.22
N PHE A 102 -18.34 -10.00 11.87
CA PHE A 102 -18.03 -9.64 10.48
C PHE A 102 -17.43 -10.78 9.65
N ILE A 103 -16.87 -11.81 10.29
CA ILE A 103 -16.20 -12.95 9.63
C ILE A 103 -16.84 -14.29 10.05
N SER A 104 -18.15 -14.28 10.36
CA SER A 104 -18.92 -15.52 10.55
C SER A 104 -19.44 -16.04 9.22
#